data_AF-B8FBD9-F1
#
_entry.id   AF-B8FBD9-F1
#
_cell.length_a   1.000
_cell.length_b   1.000
_cell.length_c   1.000
_cell.angle_alpha   90.00
_cell.angle_beta   90.00
_cell.angle_gamma   90.00
#
_symmetry.space_group_name_H-M   'P 1'
#
loop_
_entity.id
_entity.type
_entity.pdbx_description
1 polymer ?
#
loop_
_entity_poly.entity_id
_entity_poly.type
_entity_poly.pdbx_seq_one_letter_code
_entity_poly.pdbx_strand_id
1 'polypeptide(L)'
;MSQDTPKAQLEPLQLTINSRFQFRCGPDLECFTKCCRGIDIVLTPYDIIRMKKRLDLDSEQFLAIYTRPELLEKTDLPVPVLRMLEDEEGQEDNPPCPFVREEGCIIYEDRPAACRYYPLGHATMRPKEGDATEEFFFFVKEPHCKGFEVEKEWSVAEWRKDQGVEAHDEINEGWNELVVRKRSFPPNIKITEPAKKMFYMACYNLDQFRRFVFESTFLTLHPLDEKTIEAIKTDDVALLKVGTEWLKGALFSQGSMKVSEDQAQKRVFNK
;
A
#
# COMPACT_ATOMS: atom_id res chain seq x y z
N MET A 1 11.21 26.58 -25.04
CA MET A 1 10.23 27.25 -24.16
C MET A 1 9.67 26.16 -23.27
N SER A 2 10.25 25.97 -22.07
CA SER A 2 9.75 24.97 -21.12
C SER A 2 8.43 25.48 -20.56
N GLN A 3 7.34 24.77 -20.85
CA GLN A 3 6.08 25.00 -20.16
C GLN A 3 6.19 24.28 -18.81
N ASP A 4 6.21 25.07 -17.73
CA ASP A 4 6.10 24.58 -16.37
C ASP A 4 4.72 23.94 -16.19
N THR A 5 4.68 22.61 -16.12
CA THR A 5 3.47 21.86 -15.75
C THR A 5 3.13 22.18 -14.29
N PRO A 6 1.91 22.67 -13.98
CA PRO A 6 1.56 23.01 -12.61
C PRO A 6 1.46 21.74 -11.75
N LYS A 7 2.42 21.57 -10.83
CA LYS A 7 2.49 20.45 -9.88
C LYS A 7 1.44 20.60 -8.78
N ALA A 8 0.99 19.47 -8.23
CA ALA A 8 0.13 19.43 -7.06
C ALA A 8 0.74 20.26 -5.91
N GLN A 9 -0.07 21.13 -5.29
CA GLN A 9 0.35 21.96 -4.15
C GLN A 9 -0.12 21.32 -2.86
N LEU A 10 0.81 21.06 -1.94
CA LEU A 10 0.50 20.67 -0.57
C LEU A 10 0.24 21.95 0.23
N GLU A 11 -1.03 22.24 0.54
CA GLU A 11 -1.34 23.33 1.48
C GLU A 11 -0.90 22.91 2.88
N PRO A 12 -0.19 23.77 3.64
CA PRO A 12 0.38 23.44 4.95
C PRO A 12 -0.68 23.30 6.08
N LEU A 13 -1.95 23.11 5.74
CA LEU A 13 -3.00 22.93 6.72
C LEU A 13 -2.98 21.48 7.22
N GLN A 14 -2.41 21.27 8.39
CA GLN A 14 -2.52 20.00 9.12
C GLN A 14 -3.99 19.80 9.52
N LEU A 15 -4.65 18.86 8.86
CA LEU A 15 -6.04 18.51 9.13
C LEU A 15 -6.11 17.42 10.20
N THR A 16 -7.16 17.49 11.01
CA THR A 16 -7.51 16.49 12.02
C THR A 16 -8.72 15.68 11.55
N ILE A 17 -9.04 14.60 12.27
CA ILE A 17 -10.22 13.77 11.98
C ILE A 17 -11.55 14.56 11.98
N ASN A 18 -11.61 15.67 12.72
CA ASN A 18 -12.78 16.54 12.85
C ASN A 18 -12.75 17.73 11.88
N SER A 19 -11.66 17.93 11.13
CA SER A 19 -11.57 19.01 10.16
C SER A 19 -12.63 18.84 9.07
N ARG A 20 -13.32 19.94 8.72
CA ARG A 20 -14.37 19.96 7.70
C ARG A 20 -13.84 20.49 6.37
N PHE A 21 -14.42 20.02 5.28
CA PHE A 21 -14.11 20.45 3.92
C PHE A 21 -15.29 20.19 2.99
N GLN A 22 -15.30 20.87 1.85
CA GLN A 22 -16.27 20.62 0.80
C GLN A 22 -15.62 19.85 -0.34
N PHE A 23 -16.26 18.78 -0.78
CA PHE A 23 -15.79 18.02 -1.93
C PHE A 23 -16.88 17.11 -2.50
N ARG A 24 -16.95 17.02 -3.82
CA ARG A 24 -17.67 15.95 -4.50
C ARG A 24 -16.96 15.59 -5.80
N CYS A 25 -16.82 14.30 -6.08
CA CYS A 25 -16.43 13.79 -7.39
C CYS A 25 -17.63 13.09 -8.04
N GLY A 26 -17.80 13.24 -9.35
CA GLY A 26 -18.92 12.63 -10.08
C GLY A 26 -18.81 12.83 -11.60
N PRO A 27 -19.57 12.03 -12.38
CA PRO A 27 -19.53 12.04 -13.85
C PRO A 27 -20.06 13.35 -14.47
N ASP A 28 -20.80 14.13 -13.69
CA ASP A 28 -21.32 15.45 -14.07
C ASP A 28 -20.25 16.56 -14.02
N LEU A 29 -19.06 16.29 -13.49
CA LEU A 29 -17.97 17.26 -13.42
C LEU A 29 -17.07 17.19 -14.66
N GLU A 30 -16.68 18.35 -15.19
CA GLU A 30 -15.77 18.46 -16.34
C GLU A 30 -14.37 17.87 -16.09
N CYS A 31 -14.01 17.61 -14.83
CA CYS A 31 -12.75 17.00 -14.44
C CYS A 31 -12.83 15.49 -14.23
N PHE A 32 -14.01 14.88 -14.42
CA PHE A 32 -14.20 13.45 -14.20
C PHE A 32 -13.17 12.64 -14.99
N THR A 33 -12.55 11.64 -14.35
CA THR A 33 -11.46 10.79 -14.87
C THR A 33 -10.10 11.45 -15.10
N LYS A 34 -9.98 12.78 -15.05
CA LYS A 34 -8.70 13.47 -15.35
C LYS A 34 -7.59 13.13 -14.34
N CYS A 35 -7.94 12.86 -13.07
CA CYS A 35 -6.99 12.45 -12.05
C CYS A 35 -6.46 11.01 -12.22
N CYS A 36 -7.04 10.20 -13.12
CA CYS A 36 -6.62 8.82 -13.35
C CYS A 36 -5.54 8.70 -14.45
N ARG A 37 -4.70 9.71 -14.62
CA ARG A 37 -3.69 9.79 -15.69
C ARG A 37 -2.38 10.36 -15.13
N GLY A 38 -1.26 9.81 -15.57
CA GLY A 38 0.08 10.34 -15.26
C GLY A 38 0.39 10.46 -13.77
N ILE A 39 -0.16 9.54 -12.97
CA ILE A 39 0.07 9.47 -11.52
C ILE A 39 0.91 8.23 -11.17
N ASP A 40 1.77 8.35 -10.17
CA ASP A 40 2.46 7.20 -9.58
C ASP A 40 1.69 6.71 -8.36
N ILE A 41 1.03 5.55 -8.49
CA ILE A 41 0.30 4.91 -7.38
C ILE A 41 1.13 3.76 -6.84
N VAL A 42 1.72 3.93 -5.65
CA VAL A 42 2.25 2.81 -4.86
C VAL A 42 1.07 2.01 -4.31
N LEU A 43 1.03 0.71 -4.61
CA LEU A 43 -0.02 -0.19 -4.13
C LEU A 43 0.36 -0.76 -2.75
N THR A 44 -0.59 -0.67 -1.81
CA THR A 44 -0.47 -1.33 -0.50
C THR A 44 -0.75 -2.83 -0.62
N PRO A 45 -0.34 -3.65 0.35
CA PRO A 45 -0.69 -5.08 0.37
C PRO A 45 -2.19 -5.35 0.19
N TYR A 46 -3.04 -4.60 0.89
CA TYR A 46 -4.48 -4.80 0.78
C TYR A 46 -5.04 -4.40 -0.59
N ASP A 47 -4.44 -3.41 -1.27
CA ASP A 47 -4.80 -3.09 -2.66
C ASP A 47 -4.55 -4.29 -3.57
N ILE A 48 -3.40 -4.96 -3.43
CA ILE A 48 -3.10 -6.17 -4.21
C ILE A 48 -4.13 -7.27 -3.95
N ILE A 49 -4.48 -7.53 -2.68
CA ILE A 49 -5.50 -8.53 -2.31
C ILE A 49 -6.84 -8.23 -3.00
N ARG A 50 -7.29 -6.98 -2.94
CA ARG A 50 -8.58 -6.56 -3.49
C ARG A 50 -8.58 -6.60 -5.01
N MET A 51 -7.57 -6.01 -5.64
CA MET A 51 -7.50 -5.86 -7.08
C MET A 51 -7.28 -7.19 -7.79
N LYS A 52 -6.40 -8.07 -7.29
CA LYS A 52 -6.19 -9.39 -7.90
C LYS A 52 -7.46 -10.23 -7.87
N LYS A 53 -8.20 -10.19 -6.75
CA LYS A 53 -9.49 -10.88 -6.60
C LYS A 53 -10.56 -10.31 -7.54
N ARG A 54 -10.62 -8.99 -7.70
CA ARG A 54 -11.55 -8.32 -8.64
C ARG A 54 -11.29 -8.72 -10.10
N LEU A 55 -10.03 -8.99 -10.44
CA LEU A 55 -9.60 -9.33 -11.79
C LEU A 55 -9.48 -10.84 -12.04
N ASP A 56 -9.78 -11.67 -11.03
CA ASP A 56 -9.63 -13.13 -11.07
C ASP A 56 -8.19 -13.57 -11.44
N LEU A 57 -7.21 -12.93 -10.82
CA LEU A 57 -5.78 -13.20 -11.00
C LEU A 57 -5.13 -13.65 -9.69
N ASP A 58 -4.10 -14.49 -9.81
CA ASP A 58 -3.18 -14.70 -8.70
C ASP A 58 -2.23 -13.49 -8.52
N SER A 59 -1.51 -13.46 -7.39
CA SER A 59 -0.56 -12.40 -7.08
C SER A 59 0.53 -12.25 -8.14
N GLU A 60 1.04 -13.35 -8.70
CA GLU A 60 2.16 -13.33 -9.64
C GLU A 60 1.74 -12.74 -10.99
N GLN A 61 0.58 -13.16 -11.50
CA GLN A 61 -0.06 -12.61 -12.69
C GLN A 61 -0.39 -11.13 -12.51
N PHE A 62 -1.05 -10.76 -11.41
CA PHE A 62 -1.42 -9.37 -11.15
C PHE A 62 -0.19 -8.46 -11.10
N LEU A 63 0.84 -8.86 -10.35
CA LEU A 63 2.07 -8.08 -10.21
C LEU A 63 2.80 -7.95 -11.56
N ALA A 64 2.88 -9.03 -12.35
CA ALA A 64 3.54 -9.02 -13.64
C ALA A 64 2.85 -8.12 -14.68
N ILE A 65 1.51 -8.15 -14.73
CA ILE A 65 0.72 -7.42 -15.73
C ILE A 65 0.56 -5.95 -15.35
N TYR A 66 0.17 -5.67 -14.10
CA TYR A 66 -0.32 -4.36 -13.68
C TYR A 66 0.68 -3.54 -12.88
N THR A 67 1.85 -4.07 -12.55
CA THR A 67 2.79 -3.34 -11.69
C THR A 67 4.20 -3.26 -12.26
N ARG A 68 4.98 -2.37 -11.67
CA ARG A 68 6.42 -2.25 -11.84
C ARG A 68 7.05 -2.12 -10.46
N PRO A 69 8.12 -2.87 -10.14
CA PRO A 69 8.78 -2.75 -8.84
C PRO A 69 9.59 -1.46 -8.77
N GLU A 70 9.43 -0.71 -7.68
CA GLU A 70 10.27 0.43 -7.34
C GLU A 70 10.82 0.31 -5.91
N LEU A 71 11.85 1.10 -5.59
CA LEU A 71 12.30 1.26 -4.21
C LEU A 71 11.62 2.47 -3.59
N LEU A 72 10.87 2.23 -2.51
CA LEU A 72 10.21 3.29 -1.78
C LEU A 72 11.25 4.25 -1.18
N GLU A 73 11.07 5.54 -1.49
CA GLU A 73 12.00 6.60 -1.13
C GLU A 73 12.34 6.55 0.37
N LYS A 74 13.62 6.77 0.71
CA LYS A 74 14.15 6.78 2.09
C LYS A 74 14.05 5.45 2.85
N THR A 75 13.42 4.41 2.30
CA THR A 75 13.27 3.11 3.00
C THR A 75 14.12 1.99 2.40
N ASP A 76 14.43 2.02 1.10
CA ASP A 76 15.09 0.91 0.38
C ASP A 76 14.23 -0.37 0.31
N LEU A 77 12.93 -0.27 0.61
CA LEU A 77 11.97 -1.37 0.51
C LEU A 77 11.40 -1.44 -0.91
N PRO A 78 11.32 -2.63 -1.53
CA PRO A 78 10.67 -2.79 -2.82
C PRO A 78 9.15 -2.68 -2.66
N VAL A 79 8.51 -1.86 -3.50
CA VAL A 79 7.06 -1.67 -3.53
C VAL A 79 6.53 -1.77 -4.96
N PRO A 80 5.33 -2.35 -5.16
CA PRO A 80 4.69 -2.34 -6.47
C PRO A 80 4.09 -0.96 -6.74
N VAL A 81 4.46 -0.37 -7.88
CA VAL A 81 3.80 0.82 -8.42
C VAL A 81 2.90 0.38 -9.57
N LEU A 82 1.67 0.91 -9.61
CA LEU A 82 0.73 0.63 -10.68
C LEU A 82 1.32 1.10 -12.02
N ARG A 83 1.31 0.21 -13.01
CA ARG A 83 1.73 0.51 -14.38
C ARG A 83 0.62 1.26 -15.10
N MET A 84 0.96 2.43 -15.63
CA MET A 84 0.08 3.18 -16.53
C MET A 84 0.16 2.62 -17.95
N LEU A 85 -0.89 2.83 -18.75
CA LEU A 85 -0.90 2.45 -20.15
C LEU A 85 0.05 3.36 -20.92
N GLU A 86 1.12 2.79 -21.44
CA GLU A 86 1.99 3.46 -22.41
C GLU A 86 1.41 3.24 -23.82
N ASP A 87 1.51 4.23 -24.71
CA ASP A 87 1.25 4.03 -26.13
C ASP A 87 2.39 3.23 -26.79
N GLU A 88 2.17 2.72 -28.01
CA GLU A 88 3.15 1.88 -28.72
C GLU A 88 4.52 2.56 -28.96
N GLU A 89 4.57 3.89 -28.79
CA GLU A 89 5.76 4.71 -29.05
C GLU A 89 6.34 5.36 -27.77
N GLY A 90 5.76 5.13 -26.59
CA GLY A 90 6.21 5.66 -25.30
C GLY A 90 6.18 7.19 -25.16
N GLN A 91 5.27 7.87 -25.86
CA GLN A 91 5.24 9.32 -26.05
C GLN A 91 4.08 10.04 -25.34
N GLU A 92 3.19 9.35 -24.63
CA GLU A 92 2.10 10.03 -23.93
C GLU A 92 2.62 10.75 -22.66
N ASP A 93 2.57 12.09 -22.64
CA ASP A 93 2.95 12.92 -21.49
C ASP A 93 2.06 12.69 -20.24
N ASN A 94 0.96 11.94 -20.38
CA ASN A 94 -0.02 11.71 -19.31
C ASN A 94 -0.77 10.36 -19.48
N PRO A 95 -0.06 9.22 -19.34
CA PRO A 95 -0.59 7.90 -19.65
C PRO A 95 -1.76 7.52 -18.72
N PRO A 96 -2.88 6.97 -19.24
CA PRO A 96 -4.03 6.63 -18.42
C PRO A 96 -3.82 5.38 -17.56
N CYS A 97 -4.51 5.37 -16.43
CA CYS A 97 -4.68 4.16 -15.61
C CYS A 97 -5.36 3.05 -16.44
N PRO A 98 -4.87 1.80 -16.39
CA PRO A 98 -5.45 0.69 -17.18
C PRO A 98 -6.94 0.44 -16.90
N PHE A 99 -7.43 0.89 -15.74
CA PHE A 99 -8.80 0.70 -15.30
C PHE A 99 -9.74 1.86 -15.59
N VAL A 100 -9.24 3.00 -16.08
CA VAL A 100 -10.10 4.16 -16.38
C VAL A 100 -10.73 4.03 -17.77
N ARG A 101 -12.01 4.38 -17.87
CA ARG A 101 -12.79 4.56 -19.11
C ARG A 101 -13.51 5.89 -19.04
N GLU A 102 -14.19 6.30 -20.12
CA GLU A 102 -14.96 7.54 -20.15
C GLU A 102 -16.06 7.56 -19.07
N GLU A 103 -16.66 6.40 -18.79
CA GLU A 103 -17.71 6.22 -17.78
C GLU A 103 -17.16 6.12 -16.35
N GLY A 104 -15.84 6.06 -16.17
CA GLY A 104 -15.17 5.98 -14.86
C GLY A 104 -14.24 4.77 -14.72
N CYS A 105 -13.89 4.45 -13.47
CA CYS A 105 -13.00 3.34 -13.15
C CYS A 105 -13.76 2.00 -13.10
N ILE A 106 -13.34 1.01 -13.89
CA ILE A 106 -14.01 -0.30 -13.98
C ILE A 106 -13.87 -1.15 -12.70
N ILE A 107 -12.90 -0.81 -11.85
CA ILE A 107 -12.67 -1.41 -10.53
C ILE A 107 -12.97 -0.43 -9.39
N TYR A 108 -13.84 0.56 -9.58
CA TYR A 108 -14.05 1.65 -8.61
C TYR A 108 -14.23 1.14 -7.17
N GLU A 109 -15.06 0.11 -6.94
CA GLU A 109 -15.30 -0.47 -5.61
C GLU A 109 -14.09 -1.16 -4.97
N ASP A 110 -13.08 -1.51 -5.77
CA ASP A 110 -11.83 -2.18 -5.38
C ASP A 110 -10.61 -1.32 -5.70
N ARG A 111 -10.80 -0.02 -5.91
CA ARG A 111 -9.73 0.94 -6.20
C ARG A 111 -8.72 1.04 -5.04
N PRO A 112 -7.45 1.37 -5.34
CA PRO A 112 -6.40 1.46 -4.32
C PRO A 112 -6.68 2.50 -3.23
N ALA A 113 -6.06 2.32 -2.06
CA ALA A 113 -6.09 3.25 -0.94
C ALA A 113 -5.75 4.69 -1.35
N ALA A 114 -4.72 4.90 -2.19
CA ALA A 114 -4.35 6.22 -2.69
C ALA A 114 -5.52 6.93 -3.41
N CYS A 115 -6.27 6.18 -4.24
CA CYS A 115 -7.43 6.71 -4.96
C CYS A 115 -8.65 6.95 -4.04
N ARG A 116 -8.76 6.23 -2.93
CA ARG A 116 -9.84 6.43 -1.93
C ARG A 116 -9.58 7.63 -1.03
N TYR A 117 -8.32 7.83 -0.69
CA TYR A 117 -7.90 8.94 0.15
C TYR A 117 -8.14 10.29 -0.54
N TYR A 118 -7.89 10.38 -1.85
CA TYR A 118 -8.11 11.61 -2.62
C TYR A 118 -9.50 12.23 -2.36
N PRO A 119 -9.60 13.53 -2.04
CA PRO A 119 -8.57 14.56 -2.16
C PRO A 119 -7.71 14.74 -0.90
N LEU A 120 -7.83 13.84 0.08
CA LEU A 120 -6.98 13.83 1.27
C LEU A 120 -5.71 13.02 0.99
N GLY A 121 -4.59 13.46 1.56
CA GLY A 121 -3.45 12.63 1.86
C GLY A 121 -3.42 12.29 3.34
N HIS A 122 -2.81 11.15 3.68
CA HIS A 122 -2.58 10.72 5.05
C HIS A 122 -1.08 10.56 5.27
N ALA A 123 -0.58 11.14 6.37
CA ALA A 123 0.79 10.95 6.79
C ALA A 123 0.83 10.63 8.28
N THR A 124 1.71 9.68 8.60
CA THR A 124 1.99 9.26 9.96
C THR A 124 3.40 9.72 10.31
N MET A 125 3.53 10.57 11.33
CA MET A 125 4.82 10.96 11.87
C MET A 125 5.04 10.28 13.21
N ARG A 126 6.16 9.56 13.34
CA ARG A 126 6.67 9.18 14.65
C ARG A 126 7.53 10.32 15.19
N PRO A 127 7.16 10.95 16.31
CA PRO A 127 8.05 11.86 17.01
C PRO A 127 9.35 11.15 17.42
N LYS A 128 10.44 11.90 17.55
CA LYS A 128 11.63 11.38 18.23
C LYS A 128 11.32 11.36 19.73
N GLU A 129 11.37 10.16 20.32
CA GLU A 129 11.22 9.87 21.77
C GLU A 129 9.80 10.02 22.35
N GLY A 130 9.27 8.91 22.88
CA GLY A 130 8.22 8.89 23.92
C GLY A 130 6.80 9.29 23.55
N ASP A 131 6.61 10.14 22.54
CA ASP A 131 5.29 10.66 22.17
C ASP A 131 4.51 9.71 21.26
N ALA A 132 3.18 9.80 21.38
CA ALA A 132 2.26 9.08 20.53
C ALA A 132 2.51 9.41 19.05
N THR A 133 2.30 8.42 18.18
CA THR A 133 2.39 8.65 16.74
C THR A 133 1.31 9.66 16.34
N GLU A 134 1.71 10.79 15.74
CA GLU A 134 0.77 11.80 15.27
C GLU A 134 0.39 11.50 13.82
N GLU A 135 -0.88 11.17 13.61
CA GLU A 135 -1.50 11.10 12.29
C GLU A 135 -2.04 12.47 11.91
N PHE A 136 -1.77 12.88 10.68
CA PHE A 136 -2.40 14.07 10.12
C PHE A 136 -2.80 13.87 8.68
N PHE A 137 -3.77 14.68 8.28
CA PHE A 137 -4.26 14.72 6.91
C PHE A 137 -3.91 16.06 6.27
N PHE A 138 -3.90 16.09 4.96
CA PHE A 138 -3.66 17.30 4.17
C PHE A 138 -4.43 17.18 2.86
N PHE A 139 -4.71 18.31 2.20
CA PHE A 139 -5.31 18.25 0.86
C PHE A 139 -4.26 18.02 -0.21
N VAL A 140 -4.59 17.15 -1.14
CA VAL A 140 -3.97 17.06 -2.45
C VAL A 140 -4.83 17.88 -3.41
N LYS A 141 -4.37 19.08 -3.76
CA LYS A 141 -5.06 19.97 -4.70
C LYS A 141 -4.35 19.96 -6.05
N GLU A 142 -5.07 19.44 -7.04
CA GLU A 142 -4.61 19.45 -8.43
C GLU A 142 -5.38 20.52 -9.22
N PRO A 143 -4.71 21.29 -10.10
CA PRO A 143 -5.35 22.39 -10.82
C PRO A 143 -6.57 21.99 -11.65
N HIS A 144 -6.59 20.75 -12.14
CA HIS A 144 -7.68 20.24 -12.95
C HIS A 144 -8.92 19.82 -12.12
N CYS A 145 -8.79 19.67 -10.80
CA CYS A 145 -9.83 19.11 -9.95
C CYS A 145 -10.89 20.17 -9.60
N LYS A 146 -12.11 19.94 -10.08
CA LYS A 146 -13.30 20.79 -9.80
C LYS A 146 -14.11 20.33 -8.60
N GLY A 147 -13.70 19.25 -7.93
CA GLY A 147 -14.48 18.68 -6.84
C GLY A 147 -14.61 19.58 -5.61
N PHE A 148 -13.63 20.46 -5.37
CA PHE A 148 -13.64 21.45 -4.29
C PHE A 148 -14.60 22.64 -4.55
N GLU A 149 -15.11 22.80 -5.77
CA GLU A 149 -16.04 23.87 -6.14
C GLU A 149 -17.51 23.48 -5.87
N VAL A 150 -17.76 22.23 -5.46
CA VAL A 150 -19.11 21.73 -5.22
C VAL A 150 -19.45 21.75 -3.73
N GLU A 151 -20.61 22.32 -3.40
CA GLU A 151 -21.15 22.41 -2.04
C GLU A 151 -21.65 21.04 -1.53
N LYS A 152 -20.71 20.16 -1.17
CA LYS A 152 -20.98 18.95 -0.39
C LYS A 152 -19.99 18.88 0.75
N GLU A 153 -20.46 19.11 1.97
CA GLU A 153 -19.62 19.12 3.16
C GLU A 153 -19.32 17.71 3.68
N TRP A 154 -18.09 17.55 4.18
CA TRP A 154 -17.58 16.38 4.85
C TRP A 154 -16.73 16.80 6.03
N SER A 155 -16.66 15.96 7.06
CA SER A 155 -15.49 15.83 7.92
C SER A 155 -14.53 14.79 7.36
N VAL A 156 -13.26 14.84 7.77
CA VAL A 156 -12.27 13.79 7.45
C VAL A 156 -12.78 12.40 7.89
N ALA A 157 -13.42 12.31 9.06
CA ALA A 157 -14.03 11.07 9.55
C ALA A 157 -15.10 10.52 8.60
N GLU A 158 -16.04 11.37 8.19
CA GLU A 158 -17.13 10.99 7.28
C GLU A 158 -16.59 10.56 5.91
N TRP A 159 -15.60 11.28 5.38
CA TRP A 159 -14.96 10.94 4.11
C TRP A 159 -14.27 9.56 4.16
N ARG A 160 -13.47 9.30 5.21
CA ARG A 160 -12.77 8.01 5.36
C ARG A 160 -13.75 6.84 5.41
N LYS A 161 -14.86 7.02 6.13
CA LYS A 161 -15.92 6.02 6.22
C LYS A 161 -16.63 5.82 4.88
N ASP A 162 -17.03 6.90 4.22
CA ASP A 162 -17.71 6.87 2.92
C ASP A 162 -16.86 6.21 1.82
N GLN A 163 -15.55 6.52 1.80
CA GLN A 163 -14.62 5.97 0.81
C GLN A 163 -14.08 4.58 1.16
N GLY A 164 -14.45 4.01 2.31
CA GLY A 164 -14.03 2.68 2.76
C GLY A 164 -12.54 2.58 3.10
N VAL A 165 -11.94 3.68 3.54
CA VAL A 165 -10.51 3.79 3.84
C VAL A 165 -10.14 3.09 5.15
N GLU A 166 -11.04 3.08 6.13
CA GLU A 166 -10.77 2.52 7.47
C GLU A 166 -10.31 1.06 7.42
N ALA A 167 -10.95 0.23 6.58
CA ALA A 167 -10.54 -1.16 6.39
C ALA A 167 -9.15 -1.28 5.72
N HIS A 168 -8.78 -0.34 4.85
CA HIS A 168 -7.45 -0.33 4.25
C HIS A 168 -6.39 0.04 5.29
N ASP A 169 -6.67 1.00 6.15
CA ASP A 169 -5.76 1.38 7.23
C ASP A 169 -5.57 0.24 8.23
N GLU A 170 -6.65 -0.38 8.68
CA GLU A 170 -6.62 -1.50 9.65
C GLU A 170 -5.84 -2.70 9.10
N ILE A 171 -6.11 -3.12 7.86
CA ILE A 171 -5.46 -4.30 7.29
C ILE A 171 -3.98 -4.03 6.96
N ASN A 172 -3.65 -2.80 6.56
CA ASN A 172 -2.28 -2.43 6.25
C ASN A 172 -1.48 -1.96 7.48
N GLU A 173 -2.05 -1.93 8.69
CA GLU A 173 -1.37 -1.43 9.90
C GLU A 173 0.00 -2.11 10.12
N GLY A 174 0.05 -3.44 10.07
CA GLY A 174 1.29 -4.20 10.22
C GLY A 174 2.34 -3.87 9.15
N TRP A 175 1.91 -3.60 7.92
CA TRP A 175 2.78 -3.17 6.83
C TRP A 175 3.27 -1.73 7.02
N ASN A 176 2.38 -0.82 7.40
CA ASN A 176 2.72 0.57 7.72
C ASN A 176 3.78 0.64 8.82
N GLU A 177 3.66 -0.20 9.85
CA GLU A 177 4.65 -0.29 10.92
C GLU A 177 6.04 -0.68 10.40
N LEU A 178 6.13 -1.66 9.50
CA LEU A 178 7.40 -2.07 8.87
C LEU A 178 8.03 -0.91 8.07
N VAL A 179 7.21 -0.20 7.28
CA VAL A 179 7.63 0.93 6.45
C VAL A 179 8.12 2.10 7.29
N VAL A 180 7.29 2.55 8.26
CA VAL A 180 7.61 3.65 9.18
C VAL A 180 8.88 3.32 9.98
N ARG A 181 8.98 2.08 10.46
CA ARG A 181 10.17 1.63 11.18
C ARG A 181 11.40 1.66 10.29
N LYS A 182 11.33 1.15 9.05
CA LYS A 182 12.49 1.22 8.16
C LYS A 182 12.90 2.67 7.89
N ARG A 183 11.93 3.57 7.74
CA ARG A 183 12.16 5.01 7.54
C ARG A 183 12.84 5.69 8.73
N SER A 184 12.71 5.14 9.94
CA SER A 184 13.40 5.65 11.13
C SER A 184 14.90 5.33 11.15
N PHE A 185 15.35 4.33 10.38
CA PHE A 185 16.78 4.05 10.22
C PHE A 185 17.42 5.04 9.24
N PRO A 186 18.70 5.42 9.46
CA PRO A 186 19.47 6.20 8.51
C PRO A 186 19.42 5.64 7.07
N PRO A 187 19.27 6.48 6.02
CA PRO A 187 19.12 6.01 4.62
C PRO A 187 20.29 5.19 4.07
N ASN A 188 21.48 5.30 4.68
CA ASN A 188 22.66 4.50 4.36
C ASN A 188 22.59 3.07 4.91
N ILE A 189 21.69 2.77 5.84
CA ILE A 189 21.40 1.40 6.29
C ILE A 189 20.47 0.75 5.25
N LYS A 190 21.09 -0.01 4.36
CA LYS A 190 20.42 -0.76 3.28
C LYS A 190 19.90 -2.10 3.77
N ILE A 191 18.79 -2.55 3.18
CA ILE A 191 18.28 -3.89 3.40
C ILE A 191 19.01 -4.83 2.44
N THR A 192 19.35 -6.03 2.90
CA THR A 192 20.00 -7.02 2.02
C THR A 192 19.05 -7.47 0.92
N GLU A 193 19.56 -7.85 -0.25
CA GLU A 193 18.72 -8.35 -1.35
C GLU A 193 17.82 -9.54 -0.96
N PRO A 194 18.28 -10.52 -0.15
CA PRO A 194 17.38 -11.56 0.38
C PRO A 194 16.24 -11.01 1.23
N ALA A 195 16.51 -10.00 2.07
CA ALA A 195 15.50 -9.38 2.91
C ALA A 195 14.49 -8.56 2.11
N LYS A 196 14.92 -7.89 1.02
CA LYS A 196 14.01 -7.24 0.07
C LYS A 196 13.07 -8.25 -0.60
N LYS A 197 13.59 -9.41 -1.02
CA LYS A 197 12.78 -10.50 -1.60
C LYS A 197 11.78 -11.07 -0.60
N MET A 198 12.19 -11.29 0.66
CA MET A 198 11.28 -11.73 1.73
C MET A 198 10.16 -10.71 1.98
N PHE A 199 10.49 -9.42 2.06
CA PHE A 199 9.51 -8.35 2.21
C PHE A 199 8.52 -8.35 1.05
N TYR A 200 9.00 -8.37 -0.19
CA TYR A 200 8.13 -8.30 -1.36
C TYR A 200 7.20 -9.52 -1.46
N MET A 201 7.72 -10.72 -1.17
CA MET A 201 6.94 -11.95 -1.16
C MET A 201 5.84 -11.90 -0.09
N ALA A 202 6.18 -11.63 1.17
CA ALA A 202 5.21 -11.69 2.27
C ALA A 202 4.20 -10.52 2.28
N CYS A 203 4.51 -9.40 1.64
CA CYS A 203 3.61 -8.24 1.56
C CYS A 203 2.78 -8.20 0.27
N TYR A 204 3.30 -8.63 -0.88
CA TYR A 204 2.64 -8.41 -2.17
C TYR A 204 2.42 -9.69 -2.99
N ASN A 205 3.32 -10.68 -2.90
CA ASN A 205 3.12 -11.97 -3.56
C ASN A 205 2.61 -13.03 -2.58
N LEU A 206 1.38 -12.83 -2.11
CA LEU A 206 0.77 -13.67 -1.06
C LEU A 206 0.56 -15.12 -1.50
N ASP A 207 0.33 -15.37 -2.79
CA ASP A 207 0.24 -16.74 -3.30
C ASP A 207 1.60 -17.45 -3.24
N GLN A 208 2.70 -16.76 -3.56
CA GLN A 208 4.04 -17.29 -3.35
C GLN A 208 4.38 -17.43 -1.86
N PHE A 209 3.98 -16.47 -1.03
CA PHE A 209 4.20 -16.55 0.41
C PHE A 209 3.42 -17.72 1.04
N ARG A 210 2.20 -17.99 0.58
CA ARG A 210 1.40 -19.16 0.97
C ARG A 210 2.15 -20.46 0.70
N ARG A 211 2.66 -20.62 -0.52
CA ARG A 211 3.50 -21.78 -0.88
C ARG A 211 4.72 -21.86 0.02
N PHE A 212 5.41 -20.75 0.27
CA PHE A 212 6.55 -20.72 1.19
C PHE A 212 6.18 -21.15 2.62
N VAL A 213 5.03 -20.73 3.15
CA VAL A 213 4.56 -21.14 4.49
C VAL A 213 4.31 -22.64 4.56
N PHE A 214 3.64 -23.22 3.58
CA PHE A 214 3.16 -24.61 3.64
C PHE A 214 4.11 -25.65 3.02
N GLU A 215 4.97 -25.25 2.10
CA GLU A 215 5.83 -26.16 1.33
C GLU A 215 7.32 -26.08 1.76
N SER A 216 7.64 -25.26 2.76
CA SER A 216 8.99 -25.13 3.33
C SER A 216 9.04 -25.52 4.81
N THR A 217 10.20 -25.33 5.44
CA THR A 217 10.37 -25.52 6.89
C THR A 217 9.80 -24.37 7.74
N PHE A 218 9.05 -23.44 7.13
CA PHE A 218 8.50 -22.27 7.80
C PHE A 218 7.70 -22.64 9.06
N LEU A 219 6.67 -23.48 8.95
CA LEU A 219 5.82 -23.85 10.10
C LEU A 219 6.57 -24.67 11.16
N THR A 220 7.66 -25.36 10.78
CA THR A 220 8.54 -26.06 11.72
C THR A 220 9.37 -25.07 12.55
N LEU A 221 9.83 -23.98 11.94
CA LEU A 221 10.62 -22.94 12.59
C LEU A 221 9.75 -21.94 13.36
N HIS A 222 8.56 -21.68 12.84
CA HIS A 222 7.59 -20.71 13.33
C HIS A 222 6.24 -21.42 13.57
N PRO A 223 6.11 -22.17 14.68
CA PRO A 223 4.89 -22.89 14.97
C PRO A 223 3.73 -21.92 15.21
N LEU A 224 2.63 -22.14 14.49
CA LEU A 224 1.37 -21.42 14.60
C LEU A 224 0.29 -22.35 15.17
N ASP A 225 -0.74 -21.79 15.80
CA ASP A 225 -1.88 -22.57 16.27
C ASP A 225 -2.75 -23.07 15.09
N GLU A 226 -3.49 -24.16 15.32
CA GLU A 226 -4.29 -24.82 14.28
C GLU A 226 -5.32 -23.89 13.64
N LYS A 227 -5.92 -22.97 14.42
CA LYS A 227 -6.91 -22.01 13.91
C LYS A 227 -6.26 -21.03 12.93
N THR A 228 -5.08 -20.52 13.26
CA THR A 228 -4.30 -19.66 12.36
C THR A 228 -3.89 -20.41 11.10
N ILE A 229 -3.40 -21.65 11.22
CA ILE A 229 -3.00 -22.49 10.08
C ILE A 229 -4.18 -22.71 9.13
N GLU A 230 -5.37 -23.01 9.64
CA GLU A 230 -6.55 -23.22 8.80
C GLU A 230 -6.98 -21.93 8.09
N ALA A 231 -6.98 -20.79 8.80
CA ALA A 231 -7.34 -19.50 8.22
C ALA A 231 -6.42 -19.11 7.05
N ILE A 232 -5.10 -19.21 7.24
CA ILE A 232 -4.12 -18.80 6.22
C ILE A 232 -4.04 -19.75 5.02
N LYS A 233 -4.85 -20.82 4.94
CA LYS A 233 -4.94 -21.61 3.70
C LYS A 233 -5.68 -20.86 2.60
N THR A 234 -6.66 -20.02 2.96
CA THR A 234 -7.58 -19.39 1.99
C THR A 234 -7.84 -17.90 2.25
N ASP A 235 -7.48 -17.38 3.42
CA ASP A 235 -7.61 -15.97 3.75
C ASP A 235 -6.28 -15.22 3.54
N ASP A 236 -6.24 -14.40 2.49
CA ASP A 236 -5.11 -13.54 2.15
C ASP A 236 -4.84 -12.46 3.22
N VAL A 237 -5.89 -11.95 3.89
CA VAL A 237 -5.74 -10.95 4.96
C VAL A 237 -5.13 -11.60 6.20
N ALA A 238 -5.58 -12.81 6.56
CA ALA A 238 -4.97 -13.57 7.65
C ALA A 238 -3.51 -13.91 7.33
N LEU A 239 -3.21 -14.31 6.09
CA LEU A 239 -1.83 -14.59 5.67
C LEU A 239 -0.95 -13.34 5.73
N LEU A 240 -1.44 -12.20 5.26
CA LEU A 240 -0.71 -10.92 5.32
C LEU A 240 -0.34 -10.57 6.77
N LYS A 241 -1.27 -10.73 7.71
CA LYS A 241 -1.00 -10.51 9.15
C LYS A 241 0.15 -11.38 9.64
N VAL A 242 0.13 -12.68 9.34
CA VAL A 242 1.25 -13.60 9.66
C VAL A 242 2.55 -13.16 9.00
N GLY A 243 2.51 -12.74 7.73
CA GLY A 243 3.67 -12.26 6.99
C GLY A 243 4.29 -11.00 7.61
N THR A 244 3.48 -10.02 7.97
CA THR A 244 3.96 -8.79 8.61
C THR A 244 4.57 -9.06 9.99
N GLU A 245 3.97 -9.93 10.80
CA GLU A 245 4.53 -10.33 12.10
C GLU A 245 5.86 -11.09 11.96
N TRP A 246 5.95 -11.98 10.97
CA TRP A 246 7.20 -12.67 10.65
C TRP A 246 8.31 -11.69 10.24
N LEU A 247 7.99 -10.71 9.38
CA LEU A 247 8.94 -9.71 8.91
C LEU A 247 9.44 -8.78 10.03
N LYS A 248 8.63 -8.48 11.05
CA LYS A 248 9.09 -7.71 12.23
C LYS A 248 10.27 -8.40 12.92
N GLY A 249 10.24 -9.72 13.01
CA GLY A 249 11.34 -10.54 13.52
C GLY A 249 12.51 -10.62 12.54
N ALA A 250 12.22 -11.00 11.29
CA ALA A 250 13.25 -11.25 10.28
C ALA A 250 14.05 -10.00 9.88
N LEU A 251 13.42 -8.82 9.86
CA LEU A 251 14.05 -7.58 9.42
C LEU A 251 14.59 -6.73 10.58
N PHE A 252 13.98 -6.82 11.77
CA PHE A 252 14.26 -5.88 12.84
C PHE A 252 14.38 -6.50 14.25
N SER A 253 14.46 -7.83 14.36
CA SER A 253 14.64 -8.55 15.63
C SER A 253 13.61 -8.22 16.71
N GLN A 254 12.36 -7.88 16.33
CA GLN A 254 11.28 -7.51 17.27
C GLN A 254 9.94 -8.19 16.93
N GLY A 255 10.00 -9.43 16.39
CA GLY A 255 8.80 -10.21 16.11
C GLY A 255 8.24 -10.87 17.37
N SER A 256 6.91 -10.94 17.46
CA SER A 256 6.20 -11.69 18.51
C SER A 256 6.07 -13.20 18.18
N MET A 257 6.37 -13.56 16.94
CA MET A 257 6.27 -14.92 16.43
C MET A 257 7.26 -15.84 17.13
N LYS A 258 6.74 -16.97 17.65
CA LYS A 258 7.56 -18.00 18.28
C LYS A 258 8.59 -18.53 17.29
N VAL A 259 9.81 -18.73 17.77
CA VAL A 259 10.89 -19.39 17.02
C VAL A 259 11.24 -20.68 17.75
N SER A 260 11.24 -21.80 17.03
CA SER A 260 11.69 -23.08 17.59
C SER A 260 13.22 -23.07 17.74
N GLU A 261 13.71 -22.90 18.98
CA GLU A 261 15.15 -22.80 19.30
C GLU A 261 15.93 -24.06 18.88
N ASP A 262 15.36 -25.25 19.09
CA ASP A 262 15.96 -26.53 18.71
C ASP A 262 16.18 -26.64 17.19
N GLN A 263 15.23 -26.14 16.39
CA GLN A 263 15.31 -26.19 14.93
C GLN A 263 16.19 -25.06 14.36
N ALA A 264 16.21 -23.90 15.02
CA ALA A 264 17.11 -22.81 14.68
C ALA A 264 18.59 -23.21 14.87
N GLN A 265 18.90 -23.92 15.96
CA GLN A 265 20.25 -24.44 16.21
C GLN A 265 20.68 -25.50 15.18
N LYS A 266 19.82 -26.47 14.86
CA LYS A 266 20.11 -27.49 13.82
C LYS A 266 20.44 -26.90 12.44
N ARG A 267 19.89 -25.73 12.11
CA ARG A 267 20.14 -25.03 10.84
C ARG A 267 21.49 -24.32 10.80
N VAL A 268 22.03 -23.93 11.95
CA VAL A 268 23.38 -23.35 12.09
C VAL A 268 24.45 -24.44 12.01
N PHE A 269 24.18 -25.63 12.55
CA PHE A 269 25.12 -26.76 12.52
C PHE A 269 25.16 -27.53 11.19
N ASN A 270 24.16 -27.37 10.32
CA ASN A 270 24.10 -28.01 8.99
C ASN A 270 24.54 -27.09 7.83
N LYS A 271 25.17 -25.96 8.13
CA LYS A 271 25.82 -25.06 7.16
C LYS A 271 27.34 -25.20 7.25
#